data_AF-A0A954QLE2-F1
#
_entry.id   AF-A0A954QLE2-F1
#
_cell.length_a   1.000
_cell.length_b   1.000
_cell.length_c   1.000
_cell.angle_alpha   90.00
_cell.angle_beta   90.00
_cell.angle_gamma   90.00
#
_symmetry.space_group_name_H-M   'P 1'
#
loop_
_entity.id
_entity.type
_entity.pdbx_description
1 polymer ?
#
loop_
_entity_poly.entity_id
_entity_poly.type
_entity_poly.pdbx_seq_one_letter_code
_entity_poly.pdbx_strand_id
1 'polypeptide(L)'
;MNVLISTDAERDIDEGITFYNSTGHDVGSYFYRSILVDLQSLTLFSGIHPKRFGFHCMPAKRFPFAIYYAVSNDIVYVVAILDERRDPEWIQRRLERG
;
A
#
# COMPACT_ATOMS: atom_id res chain seq x y z
N MET A 1 -13.25 -10.79 -5.82
CA MET A 1 -12.84 -9.39 -6.07
C MET A 1 -11.54 -9.36 -6.85
N ASN A 2 -11.44 -8.50 -7.86
CA ASN A 2 -10.19 -8.25 -8.57
C ASN A 2 -9.43 -7.10 -7.88
N VAL A 3 -8.09 -7.16 -7.82
CA VAL A 3 -7.26 -6.10 -7.25
C VAL A 3 -6.50 -5.45 -8.39
N LEU A 4 -6.75 -4.15 -8.61
CA LEU A 4 -6.03 -3.34 -9.58
C LEU A 4 -5.13 -2.37 -8.83
N ILE A 5 -3.87 -2.31 -9.24
CA ILE A 5 -2.85 -1.47 -8.62
C ILE A 5 -2.59 -0.28 -9.54
N SER A 6 -2.63 0.93 -9.00
CA SER A 6 -2.26 2.13 -9.75
C SER A 6 -0.77 2.13 -10.07
N THR A 7 -0.38 2.82 -11.13
CA THR A 7 1.05 3.03 -11.46
C THR A 7 1.80 3.79 -10.35
N ASP A 8 1.09 4.60 -9.58
CA ASP A 8 1.62 5.27 -8.40
C ASP A 8 1.92 4.30 -7.25
N ALA A 9 1.02 3.36 -6.99
CA ALA A 9 1.22 2.32 -5.98
C ALA A 9 2.33 1.33 -6.38
N GLU A 10 2.46 1.00 -7.66
CA GLU A 10 3.60 0.23 -8.18
C GLU A 10 4.93 0.94 -7.90
N ARG A 11 5.00 2.24 -8.17
CA ARG A 11 6.18 3.05 -7.87
C ARG A 11 6.49 3.09 -6.37
N ASP A 12 5.46 3.19 -5.52
CA ASP A 12 5.67 3.18 -4.08
C ASP A 12 6.29 1.84 -3.60
N ILE A 13 5.93 0.71 -4.25
CA ILE A 13 6.57 -0.59 -4.00
C ILE A 13 8.05 -0.55 -4.41
N ASP A 14 8.36 -0.06 -5.62
CA ASP A 14 9.73 0.01 -6.12
C ASP A 14 10.63 0.91 -5.25
N GLU A 15 10.09 2.05 -4.79
CA GLU A 15 10.76 2.93 -3.84
C GLU A 15 11.00 2.23 -2.50
N GLY A 16 10.02 1.47 -1.99
CA GLY A 16 10.14 0.68 -0.77
C GLY A 16 11.19 -0.43 -0.88
N ILE A 17 11.22 -1.16 -2.00
CA ILE A 17 12.25 -2.18 -2.28
C ILE A 17 13.63 -1.53 -2.27
N THR A 18 13.78 -0.42 -2.99
CA THR A 18 15.05 0.32 -3.09
C THR A 18 15.51 0.80 -1.71
N PHE A 19 14.60 1.38 -0.93
CA PHE A 19 14.89 1.81 0.44
C PHE A 19 15.38 0.64 1.31
N TYR A 20 14.65 -0.47 1.36
CA TYR A 20 15.02 -1.59 2.23
C TYR A 20 16.27 -2.35 1.75
N ASN A 21 16.54 -2.41 0.45
CA ASN A 21 17.81 -2.96 -0.06
C ASN A 21 19.03 -2.18 0.43
N SER A 22 18.89 -0.88 0.71
CA SER A 22 19.97 -0.08 1.29
C SER A 22 20.22 -0.36 2.79
N THR A 23 19.28 -1.03 3.47
CA THR A 23 19.36 -1.29 4.92
C THR A 23 19.96 -2.66 5.28
N GLY A 24 20.04 -3.59 4.33
CA GLY A 24 20.60 -4.93 4.55
C GLY A 24 20.32 -5.88 3.39
N HIS A 25 21.07 -6.97 3.35
CA HIS A 25 20.89 -8.03 2.35
C HIS A 25 19.48 -8.64 2.44
N ASP A 26 18.82 -8.83 1.30
CA ASP A 26 17.48 -9.42 1.15
C ASP A 26 16.28 -8.70 1.78
N VAL A 27 16.45 -7.59 2.49
CA VAL A 27 15.34 -6.92 3.18
C VAL A 27 14.31 -6.36 2.18
N GLY A 28 14.75 -5.81 1.05
CA GLY A 28 13.82 -5.33 0.01
C GLY A 28 13.04 -6.47 -0.65
N SER A 29 13.65 -7.64 -0.83
CA SER A 29 12.94 -8.85 -1.29
C SER A 29 11.89 -9.32 -0.28
N TYR A 30 12.20 -9.25 1.01
CA TYR A 30 11.25 -9.58 2.08
C TYR A 30 10.10 -8.57 2.17
N PHE A 31 10.39 -7.27 1.98
CA PHE A 31 9.40 -6.21 1.85
C PHE A 31 8.41 -6.49 0.72
N TYR A 32 8.92 -6.70 -0.50
CA TYR A 32 8.07 -6.98 -1.66
C TYR A 32 7.13 -8.17 -1.44
N ARG A 33 7.67 -9.29 -0.96
CA ARG A 33 6.88 -10.50 -0.68
C ARG A 33 5.80 -10.25 0.38
N SER A 34 6.12 -9.46 1.41
CA SER A 34 5.16 -9.12 2.47
C SER A 34 4.01 -8.26 1.93
N ILE A 35 4.32 -7.24 1.12
CA ILE A 35 3.31 -6.39 0.49
C ILE A 35 2.43 -7.21 -0.47
N LEU A 36 3.01 -8.14 -1.24
CA LEU A 36 2.24 -9.00 -2.14
C LEU A 36 1.21 -9.86 -1.37
N VAL A 37 1.60 -10.45 -0.24
CA VAL A 37 0.69 -11.21 0.63
C VAL A 37 -0.43 -10.33 1.17
N ASP A 38 -0.11 -9.09 1.57
CA ASP A 38 -1.11 -8.14 2.06
C ASP A 38 -2.08 -7.74 0.93
N LEU A 39 -1.60 -7.43 -0.28
CA LEU A 39 -2.42 -7.15 -1.46
C LEU A 39 -3.36 -8.31 -1.82
N GLN A 40 -2.88 -9.55 -1.78
CA GLN A 40 -3.72 -10.73 -2.01
C GLN A 40 -4.83 -10.85 -0.97
N SER A 41 -4.58 -10.47 0.28
CA SER A 41 -5.58 -10.55 1.35
C SER A 41 -6.76 -9.59 1.15
N LEU A 42 -6.61 -8.53 0.35
CA LEU A 42 -7.71 -7.61 0.00
C LEU A 42 -8.83 -8.31 -0.78
N THR A 43 -8.55 -9.42 -1.45
CA THR A 43 -9.60 -10.22 -2.10
C THR A 43 -10.62 -10.79 -1.11
N LEU A 44 -10.26 -10.92 0.17
CA LEU A 44 -11.10 -11.44 1.24
C LEU A 44 -11.57 -10.36 2.22
N PHE A 45 -10.71 -9.36 2.49
CA PHE A 45 -10.92 -8.39 3.57
C PHE A 45 -11.12 -6.94 3.08
N SER A 46 -11.28 -6.70 1.78
CA SER A 46 -11.57 -5.34 1.32
C SER A 46 -12.92 -4.83 1.84
N GLY A 47 -13.07 -3.50 1.93
CA GLY A 47 -14.26 -2.84 2.48
C GLY A 47 -14.36 -2.76 4.01
N ILE A 48 -13.69 -3.64 4.76
CA ILE A 48 -13.83 -3.67 6.24
C ILE A 48 -12.87 -2.72 6.98
N HIS A 49 -11.81 -2.28 6.30
CA HIS A 49 -10.79 -1.43 6.92
C HIS A 49 -11.31 0.01 7.13
N PRO A 50 -10.90 0.71 8.20
CA PRO A 50 -11.28 2.10 8.42
C PRO A 50 -10.83 3.00 7.28
N LYS A 51 -11.56 4.09 7.06
CA LYS A 51 -11.17 5.09 6.06
C LYS A 51 -10.28 6.17 6.67
N ARG A 52 -9.23 6.56 5.94
CA ARG A 52 -8.39 7.74 6.21
C ARG A 52 -8.20 8.49 4.92
N PHE A 53 -8.37 9.82 4.95
CA PHE A 53 -8.28 10.69 3.77
C PHE A 53 -9.17 10.23 2.60
N GLY A 54 -10.35 9.65 2.90
CA GLY A 54 -11.32 9.19 1.88
C GLY A 54 -11.14 7.74 1.40
N PHE A 55 -10.00 7.10 1.69
CA PHE A 55 -9.68 5.73 1.23
C PHE A 55 -9.71 4.74 2.38
N HIS A 56 -10.06 3.48 2.10
CA HIS A 56 -9.81 2.40 3.06
C HIS A 56 -8.30 2.27 3.27
N CYS A 57 -7.89 2.12 4.53
CA CYS A 57 -6.49 2.09 4.93
C CYS A 57 -6.19 0.78 5.66
N MET A 58 -5.45 -0.11 5.01
CA MET A 58 -5.03 -1.39 5.58
C MET A 58 -3.54 -1.31 5.94
N PRO A 59 -3.17 -1.38 7.23
CA PRO A 59 -1.77 -1.47 7.63
C PRO A 59 -1.14 -2.76 7.08
N ALA A 60 0.07 -2.64 6.53
CA ALA A 60 0.88 -3.80 6.16
C ALA A 60 1.30 -4.55 7.43
N LYS A 61 1.38 -5.88 7.34
CA LYS A 61 1.57 -6.73 8.54
C LYS A 61 2.98 -6.71 9.10
N ARG A 62 3.97 -6.48 8.23
CA ARG A 62 5.40 -6.67 8.55
C ARG A 62 6.22 -5.38 8.50
N PHE A 63 5.74 -4.39 7.79
CA PHE A 63 6.44 -3.14 7.55
C PHE A 63 5.56 -1.97 7.95
N PRO A 64 6.13 -0.82 8.35
CA PRO A 64 5.38 0.36 8.75
C PRO A 64 4.80 1.10 7.53
N PHE A 65 4.05 0.36 6.70
CA PHE A 65 3.41 0.84 5.49
C PHE A 65 1.90 0.65 5.61
N ALA A 66 1.13 1.44 4.87
CA ALA A 66 -0.30 1.24 4.72
C ALA A 66 -0.69 1.20 3.24
N ILE A 67 -1.62 0.30 2.93
CA ILE A 67 -2.21 0.15 1.61
C ILE A 67 -3.51 0.93 1.59
N TYR A 68 -3.54 1.96 0.75
CA TYR A 68 -4.70 2.83 0.54
C TYR A 68 -5.47 2.38 -0.68
N TYR A 69 -6.76 2.10 -0.51
CA TYR A 69 -7.57 1.58 -1.60
C TYR A 69 -9.03 2.05 -1.56
N ALA A 70 -9.69 1.98 -2.70
CA ALA A 70 -11.13 2.15 -2.86
C ALA A 70 -11.77 0.85 -3.35
N VAL A 71 -13.06 0.68 -3.08
CA VAL A 71 -13.84 -0.46 -3.58
C VAL A 71 -14.97 0.06 -4.44
N SER A 72 -15.09 -0.46 -5.67
CA SER A 72 -16.18 -0.15 -6.58
C SER A 72 -16.45 -1.35 -7.49
N ASN A 73 -17.72 -1.75 -7.65
CA ASN A 73 -18.16 -2.84 -8.53
C ASN A 73 -17.31 -4.13 -8.41
N ASP A 74 -17.09 -4.63 -7.20
CA ASP A 74 -16.25 -5.82 -6.90
C ASP A 74 -14.78 -5.73 -7.34
N ILE A 75 -14.29 -4.51 -7.55
CA ILE A 75 -12.89 -4.20 -7.82
C ILE A 75 -12.32 -3.40 -6.66
N VAL A 76 -11.14 -3.82 -6.21
CA VAL A 76 -10.30 -3.12 -5.24
C VAL A 76 -9.27 -2.32 -6.02
N TYR A 77 -9.35 -1.00 -5.95
CA TYR A 77 -8.42 -0.08 -6.58
C TYR A 77 -7.40 0.38 -5.55
N VAL A 78 -6.18 -0.15 -5.62
CA VAL A 78 -5.07 0.26 -4.76
C VAL A 78 -4.46 1.54 -5.36
N VAL A 79 -4.57 2.63 -4.60
CA VAL A 79 -4.19 3.97 -5.05
C VAL A 79 -2.77 4.31 -4.63
N ALA A 80 -2.36 3.88 -3.42
CA ALA A 80 -1.02 4.14 -2.89
C ALA A 80 -0.61 3.11 -1.83
N ILE A 81 0.70 2.90 -1.65
CA ILE A 81 1.28 2.00 -0.65
C ILE A 81 2.39 2.75 0.10
N LEU A 82 2.03 3.44 1.19
CA LEU A 82 2.86 4.52 1.74
C LEU A 82 3.50 4.14 3.08
N ASP A 83 4.73 4.61 3.32
CA ASP A 83 5.40 4.51 4.62
C ASP A 83 4.73 5.46 5.62
N GLU A 84 4.12 4.88 6.65
CA GLU A 84 3.34 5.58 7.68
C GLU A 84 4.22 6.39 8.65
N ARG A 85 5.54 6.27 8.56
CA ARG A 85 6.48 7.09 9.34
C ARG A 85 6.74 8.46 8.72
N ARG A 86 6.26 8.70 7.49
CA ARG A 86 6.37 10.00 6.83
C ARG A 86 5.39 11.00 7.44
N ASP A 87 5.65 12.28 7.16
CA ASP A 87 4.78 13.37 7.55
C ASP A 87 3.32 13.14 7.09
N PRO A 88 2.32 13.26 7.98
CA PRO A 88 0.91 13.03 7.62
C PRO A 88 0.38 13.94 6.51
N GLU A 89 0.83 15.19 6.41
CA GLU A 89 0.45 16.08 5.31
C GLU A 89 1.07 15.61 3.99
N TRP A 90 2.29 15.05 4.03
CA TRP A 90 2.89 14.44 2.85
C TRP A 90 2.06 13.26 2.36
N ILE A 91 1.58 12.41 3.28
CA ILE A 91 0.69 11.28 2.97
C ILE A 91 -0.60 11.78 2.33
N GLN A 92 -1.24 12.79 2.93
CA GLN A 92 -2.47 13.37 2.38
C GLN A 92 -2.26 13.92 0.96
N ARG A 93 -1.22 14.74 0.75
CA ARG A 93 -0.90 15.29 -0.58
C ARG A 93 -0.60 14.20 -1.61
N ARG A 94 -0.04 13.07 -1.19
CA ARG A 94 0.25 11.94 -2.07
C ARG A 94 -1.05 11.27 -2.53
N LEU A 95 -2.04 11.16 -1.65
CA LEU A 95 -3.35 10.57 -1.93
C LEU A 95 -4.26 11.49 -2.75
N GLU A 96 -4.09 12.80 -2.68
CA GLU A 96 -4.85 13.78 -3.49
C GLU A 96 -4.43 13.80 -4.97
N ARG A 97 -3.28 13.21 -5.31
CA ARG A 97 -2.75 13.15 -6.69
C ARG A 97 -3.12 11.87 -7.44
N GLY A 98 -3.69 10.88 -6.76
CA GLY A 98 -4.00 9.54 -7.26
C GLY A 98 -5.46 9.33 -7.63
#